data_AF-A0A2I2ZEQ3-F1
#
_entry.id   AF-A0A2I2ZEQ3-F1
#
_cell.length_a   1.000
_cell.length_b   1.000
_cell.length_c   1.000
_cell.angle_alpha   90.00
_cell.angle_beta   90.00
_cell.angle_gamma   90.00
#
_symmetry.space_group_name_H-M   'P 1'
#
loop_
_entity.id
_entity.type
_entity.pdbx_description
1 polymer ?
#
loop_
_entity_poly.entity_id
_entity_poly.type
_entity_poly.pdbx_seq_one_letter_code
_entity_poly.pdbx_strand_id
1 'polypeptide(L)'
;MSNFYEERTTMIAARDLQEFVPFGRDHCKHHPNALNLQLRQLQPASELWSSDGAAGLVGSLQEVTIHEKQKESWQLRKGVSEIGEDVDYDEELYVAGNMVIWSKGSKSQALAVYKAFTVDSPVQQVS
;
A
#
# COMPACT_ATOMS: atom_id res chain seq x y z
N MET A 1 0.00 12.29 -60.47
CA MET A 1 -0.24 12.31 -59.01
C MET A 1 0.38 11.05 -58.43
N SER A 2 1.59 11.14 -57.90
CA SER A 2 2.31 9.98 -57.36
C SER A 2 2.91 10.36 -56.02
N ASN A 3 2.22 9.96 -54.94
CA ASN A 3 2.84 9.87 -53.63
C ASN A 3 3.73 8.64 -53.67
N PHE A 4 5.03 8.85 -53.89
CA PHE A 4 6.03 7.86 -53.51
C PHE A 4 5.85 7.59 -52.01
N TYR A 5 5.97 6.32 -51.59
CA TYR A 5 5.82 5.88 -50.20
C TYR A 5 6.98 6.44 -49.34
N GLU A 6 6.97 7.75 -49.12
CA GLU A 6 7.85 8.46 -48.22
C GLU A 6 7.16 8.47 -46.86
N GLU A 7 7.76 7.78 -45.87
CA GLU A 7 7.20 7.72 -44.52
C GLU A 7 7.28 9.11 -43.88
N ARG A 8 6.13 9.78 -43.74
CA ARG A 8 6.04 11.14 -43.18
C ARG A 8 5.73 11.16 -41.68
N THR A 9 5.12 10.09 -41.18
CA THR A 9 4.66 9.99 -39.78
C THR A 9 4.46 8.52 -39.43
N THR A 10 5.03 8.08 -38.31
CA THR A 10 4.81 6.75 -37.75
C THR A 10 3.74 6.83 -36.66
N MET A 11 2.73 5.96 -36.73
CA MET A 11 1.68 5.83 -35.70
C MET A 11 1.81 4.48 -35.00
N ILE A 12 1.78 4.48 -33.67
CA ILE A 12 1.81 3.26 -32.86
C ILE A 12 0.46 3.12 -32.15
N ALA A 13 -0.23 2.02 -32.41
CA ALA A 13 -1.45 1.66 -31.69
C ALA A 13 -1.11 0.80 -30.47
N ALA A 14 -1.60 1.19 -29.30
CA ALA A 14 -1.63 0.33 -28.13
C ALA A 14 -2.48 -0.92 -28.40
N ARG A 15 -2.14 -2.04 -27.77
CA ARG A 15 -2.87 -3.30 -27.91
C ARG A 15 -3.90 -3.45 -26.78
N ASP A 16 -3.60 -4.33 -25.83
CA ASP A 16 -4.55 -4.75 -24.82
C ASP A 16 -4.70 -3.69 -23.73
N LEU A 17 -5.86 -3.05 -23.68
CA LEU A 17 -6.23 -2.15 -22.61
C LEU A 17 -6.83 -2.94 -21.46
N GLN A 18 -6.34 -2.69 -20.25
CA GLN A 18 -6.85 -3.29 -19.03
C GLN A 18 -7.02 -2.19 -17.98
N GLU A 19 -8.17 -2.16 -17.32
CA GLU A 19 -8.36 -1.31 -16.15
C GLU A 19 -7.45 -1.80 -15.03
N PHE A 20 -6.70 -0.87 -14.42
CA PHE A 20 -5.76 -1.19 -13.36
C PHE A 20 -6.24 -0.61 -12.04
N VAL A 21 -6.48 -1.49 -11.08
CA VAL A 21 -6.71 -1.17 -9.67
C VAL A 21 -5.68 -1.93 -8.86
N PRO A 22 -4.91 -1.27 -7.96
CA PRO A 22 -3.92 -1.97 -7.16
C PRO A 22 -4.57 -3.08 -6.34
N PHE A 23 -4.04 -4.29 -6.42
CA PHE A 23 -4.64 -5.46 -5.80
C PHE A 23 -4.66 -5.34 -4.27
N GLY A 24 -3.59 -4.78 -3.69
CA GLY A 24 -3.50 -4.53 -2.26
C GLY A 24 -4.60 -3.62 -1.70
N ARG A 25 -5.24 -2.77 -2.51
CA ARG A 25 -6.29 -1.86 -2.06
C ARG A 25 -7.50 -2.61 -1.52
N ASP A 26 -7.98 -3.61 -2.25
CA ASP A 26 -9.14 -4.41 -1.83
C ASP A 26 -8.77 -5.37 -0.69
N HIS A 27 -7.53 -5.85 -0.68
CA HIS A 27 -7.03 -6.69 0.40
C HIS A 27 -6.96 -5.94 1.74
N CYS A 28 -6.52 -4.68 1.74
CA CYS A 28 -6.43 -3.87 2.94
C CYS A 28 -7.79 -3.58 3.59
N LYS A 29 -8.90 -3.56 2.83
CA LYS A 29 -10.25 -3.34 3.39
C LYS A 29 -10.68 -4.42 4.39
N HIS A 30 -10.18 -5.64 4.21
CA HIS A 30 -10.52 -6.80 5.03
C HIS A 30 -9.35 -7.28 5.90
N HIS A 31 -8.25 -6.53 5.91
CA HIS A 31 -7.06 -6.90 6.65
C HIS A 31 -7.25 -6.60 8.15
N PRO A 32 -6.75 -7.45 9.08
CA PRO A 32 -6.91 -7.25 10.53
C PRO A 32 -6.44 -5.88 11.04
N ASN A 33 -5.42 -5.30 10.39
CA ASN A 33 -4.90 -3.91 10.52
C ASN A 33 -4.51 -3.42 11.94
N ALA A 34 -4.78 -4.19 13.00
CA ALA A 34 -4.54 -3.81 14.38
C ALA A 34 -3.51 -4.73 15.02
N LEU A 35 -2.30 -4.22 15.23
CA LEU A 35 -1.27 -4.88 16.02
C LEU A 35 -1.30 -4.33 17.46
N ASN A 36 -2.04 -4.99 18.35
CA ASN A 36 -2.10 -4.60 19.76
C ASN A 36 -0.99 -5.28 20.57
N LEU A 37 0.19 -4.65 20.61
CA LEU A 37 1.30 -5.15 21.44
C LEU A 37 1.15 -4.77 22.93
N GLN A 38 0.53 -3.62 23.22
CA GLN A 38 0.29 -3.15 24.58
C GLN A 38 -1.12 -3.52 25.05
N LEU A 39 -1.34 -4.81 25.31
CA LEU A 39 -2.64 -5.34 25.77
C LEU A 39 -3.01 -4.89 27.19
N ARG A 40 -2.03 -4.43 27.98
CA ARG A 40 -2.23 -4.00 29.36
C ARG A 40 -2.13 -2.49 29.45
N GLN A 41 -3.26 -1.83 29.65
CA GLN A 41 -3.29 -0.42 30.00
C GLN A 41 -2.92 -0.25 31.48
N LEU A 42 -1.91 0.59 31.74
CA LEU A 42 -1.54 0.97 33.10
C LEU A 42 -2.48 2.07 33.58
N GLN A 43 -2.77 2.09 34.88
CA GLN A 43 -3.45 3.22 35.50
C GLN A 43 -2.56 4.47 35.37
N PRO A 44 -3.15 5.67 35.21
CA PRO A 44 -2.39 6.92 35.19
C PRO A 44 -1.45 7.02 36.40
N ALA A 45 -0.24 7.55 36.19
CA ALA A 45 0.73 7.71 37.25
C ALA A 45 0.19 8.64 38.35
N SER A 46 0.47 8.32 39.61
CA SER A 46 0.05 9.10 40.76
C SER A 46 0.71 10.49 40.78
N GLU A 47 -0.01 11.50 41.28
CA GLU A 47 0.41 12.91 41.36
C GLU A 47 1.72 13.12 42.14
N LEU A 48 2.10 12.15 42.98
CA LEU A 48 3.38 12.14 43.71
C LEU A 48 4.63 12.09 42.81
N TRP A 49 4.47 11.70 41.53
CA TRP A 49 5.55 11.62 40.54
C TRP A 49 5.28 12.48 39.29
N SER A 50 4.32 13.41 39.37
CA SER A 50 4.05 14.36 38.29
C SER A 50 5.20 15.38 38.20
N SER A 51 6.31 14.98 37.59
CA SER A 51 7.26 15.93 37.02
C SER A 51 6.55 16.63 35.86
N ASP A 52 6.37 17.94 36.02
CA ASP A 52 5.62 18.88 35.17
C ASP A 52 4.08 18.79 35.21
N GLY A 53 3.48 19.82 35.79
CA GLY A 53 2.07 19.97 36.16
C GLY A 53 1.11 20.23 34.99
N ALA A 54 1.14 19.39 33.95
CA ALA A 54 0.23 19.49 32.80
C ALA A 54 -0.85 18.38 32.76
N ALA A 55 -0.87 17.47 33.74
CA ALA A 55 -1.70 16.26 33.72
C ALA A 55 -3.24 16.49 33.75
N GLY A 56 -3.70 17.69 34.12
CA GLY A 56 -5.13 18.00 34.30
C GLY A 56 -5.91 18.47 33.07
N LEU A 57 -5.24 18.77 31.95
CA LEU A 57 -5.89 19.38 30.77
C LEU A 57 -6.12 18.42 29.59
N VAL A 58 -5.53 17.22 29.64
CA VAL A 58 -5.62 16.21 28.58
C VAL A 58 -7.05 15.65 28.40
N GLY A 59 -7.89 15.71 29.44
CA GLY A 59 -9.26 15.19 29.39
C GLY A 59 -10.29 16.11 28.70
N SER A 60 -9.93 17.36 28.35
CA SER A 60 -10.86 18.33 27.73
C SER A 60 -10.68 18.48 26.21
N LEU A 61 -9.70 17.80 25.61
CA LEU A 61 -9.48 17.85 24.17
C LEU A 61 -10.41 16.84 23.50
N GLN A 62 -11.50 17.32 22.92
CA GLN A 62 -12.28 16.55 21.98
C GLN A 62 -11.45 16.43 20.69
N GLU A 63 -10.93 15.24 20.43
CA GLU A 63 -10.14 14.94 19.25
C GLU A 63 -10.98 15.20 18.00
N VAL A 64 -10.62 16.24 17.24
CA VAL A 64 -11.18 16.49 15.91
C VAL A 64 -10.27 15.79 14.92
N THR A 65 -10.59 14.54 14.56
CA THR A 65 -9.90 13.85 13.47
C THR A 65 -10.27 14.51 12.16
N ILE A 66 -9.36 15.30 11.61
CA ILE A 66 -9.41 15.69 10.19
C ILE A 66 -9.19 14.40 9.42
N HIS A 67 -10.17 13.97 8.62
CA HIS A 67 -10.02 12.83 7.72
C HIS A 67 -9.02 13.18 6.62
N GLU A 68 -7.73 13.09 6.93
CA GLU A 68 -6.69 13.09 5.92
C GLU A 68 -6.92 11.84 5.05
N LYS A 69 -7.03 12.06 3.73
CA LYS A 69 -7.22 10.98 2.76
C LYS A 69 -6.08 9.97 2.99
N GLN A 70 -6.40 8.73 3.38
CA GLN A 70 -5.37 7.73 3.67
C GLN A 70 -4.40 7.64 2.49
N LYS A 71 -3.15 8.00 2.75
CA LYS A 71 -2.10 7.98 1.75
C LYS A 71 -1.78 6.53 1.44
N GLU A 72 -2.12 6.12 0.23
CA GLU A 72 -1.73 4.83 -0.35
C GLU A 72 -0.67 5.04 -1.43
N SER A 73 0.19 4.04 -1.64
CA SER A 73 1.15 4.02 -2.74
C SER A 73 1.40 2.59 -3.20
N TRP A 74 1.84 2.42 -4.44
CA TRP A 74 2.22 1.12 -4.97
C TRP A 74 3.37 1.26 -5.97
N GLN A 75 4.13 0.17 -6.12
CA GLN A 75 5.14 0.01 -7.16
C GLN A 75 4.99 -1.36 -7.81
N LEU A 76 5.25 -1.40 -9.13
CA LEU A 76 5.28 -2.64 -9.90
C LEU A 76 6.72 -2.97 -10.25
N ARG A 77 7.08 -4.26 -10.15
CA ARG A 77 8.36 -4.79 -10.62
C ARG A 77 8.15 -6.04 -11.43
N LYS A 78 9.06 -6.30 -12.37
CA LYS A 78 9.06 -7.57 -13.10
C LYS A 78 9.30 -8.71 -12.11
N GLY A 79 8.45 -9.72 -12.16
CA GLY A 79 8.58 -10.95 -11.39
C GLY A 79 9.84 -11.73 -11.76
N VAL A 80 10.42 -12.40 -10.76
CA VAL A 80 11.52 -13.35 -10.96
C VAL A 80 10.96 -14.75 -10.85
N SER A 81 10.76 -15.40 -11.99
CA SER A 81 10.34 -16.80 -12.09
C SER A 81 11.54 -17.74 -11.92
N GLU A 82 11.29 -18.97 -11.45
CA GLU A 82 12.34 -19.98 -11.37
C GLU A 82 12.79 -20.42 -12.78
N ILE A 83 13.99 -21.01 -12.86
CA ILE A 83 14.57 -21.45 -14.13
C ILE A 83 13.64 -22.49 -14.77
N GLY A 84 13.02 -22.13 -15.90
CA GLY A 84 12.10 -22.97 -16.65
C GLY A 84 10.63 -22.49 -16.64
N GLU A 85 10.28 -21.49 -15.83
CA GLU A 85 8.96 -20.84 -15.90
C GLU A 85 9.00 -19.64 -16.85
N ASP A 86 8.43 -19.81 -18.05
CA ASP A 86 8.22 -18.74 -19.03
C ASP A 86 6.91 -17.99 -18.76
N VAL A 87 6.73 -17.53 -17.51
CA VAL A 87 5.58 -16.73 -17.11
C VAL A 87 6.06 -15.32 -16.82
N ASP A 88 5.76 -14.40 -17.73
CA ASP A 88 5.88 -12.97 -17.47
C ASP A 88 4.76 -12.55 -16.50
N TYR A 89 5.11 -12.39 -15.23
CA TYR A 89 4.24 -11.80 -14.22
C TYR A 89 4.86 -10.55 -13.63
N ASP A 90 4.00 -9.66 -13.16
CA ASP A 90 4.37 -8.47 -12.41
C ASP A 90 4.11 -8.71 -10.92
N GLU A 91 5.00 -8.18 -10.10
CA GLU A 91 4.81 -8.11 -8.66
C GLU A 91 4.43 -6.70 -8.27
N GLU A 92 3.45 -6.58 -7.38
CA GLU A 92 2.99 -5.32 -6.81
C GLU A 92 3.37 -5.26 -5.34
N LEU A 93 3.90 -4.10 -4.93
CA LEU A 93 4.11 -3.77 -3.52
C LEU A 93 3.26 -2.56 -3.17
N TYR A 94 2.15 -2.80 -2.48
CA TYR A 94 1.14 -1.82 -2.11
C TYR A 94 1.29 -1.42 -0.64
N VAL A 95 1.13 -0.14 -0.33
CA VAL A 95 1.22 0.44 1.01
C VAL A 95 -0.05 1.21 1.33
N ALA A 96 -0.62 0.97 2.52
CA ALA A 96 -1.67 1.81 3.08
C ALA A 96 -1.55 1.85 4.61
N GLY A 97 -1.31 3.04 5.17
CA GLY A 97 -1.13 3.22 6.62
C GLY A 97 0.02 2.35 7.14
N ASN A 98 -0.31 1.39 8.01
CA ASN A 98 0.65 0.51 8.66
C ASN A 98 0.83 -0.84 7.93
N MET A 99 0.21 -1.00 6.75
CA MET A 99 0.17 -2.26 6.02
C MET A 99 0.99 -2.19 4.74
N VAL A 100 1.63 -3.31 4.42
CA VAL A 100 2.27 -3.55 3.13
C VAL A 100 1.75 -4.87 2.57
N ILE A 101 1.20 -4.84 1.36
CA ILE A 101 0.72 -6.03 0.65
C ILE A 101 1.64 -6.26 -0.55
N TRP A 102 2.29 -7.42 -0.58
CA TRP A 102 3.03 -7.93 -1.72
C TRP A 102 2.16 -8.93 -2.47
N SER A 103 1.83 -8.61 -3.72
CA SER A 103 1.02 -9.46 -4.59
C SER A 103 1.73 -9.77 -5.90
N LYS A 104 1.28 -10.83 -6.58
CA LYS A 104 1.77 -11.26 -7.89
C LYS A 104 0.58 -11.42 -8.82
N GLY A 105 0.74 -11.03 -10.08
CA GLY A 105 -0.25 -11.29 -11.12
C GLY A 105 0.34 -11.19 -12.51
N SER A 106 -0.32 -11.80 -13.47
CA SER A 106 0.04 -11.65 -14.88
C SER A 106 -1.20 -11.33 -15.70
N LYS A 107 -1.01 -11.02 -16.99
CA LYS A 107 -2.13 -10.90 -17.93
C LYS A 107 -2.97 -12.18 -18.04
N SER A 108 -2.38 -13.35 -17.76
CA SER A 108 -3.00 -14.66 -17.96
C SER A 108 -3.37 -15.39 -16.66
N GLN A 109 -2.93 -14.90 -15.50
CA GLN A 109 -3.13 -15.54 -14.19
C GLN A 109 -3.81 -14.58 -13.22
N ALA A 110 -4.65 -15.15 -12.35
CA ALA A 110 -5.34 -14.39 -11.31
C ALA A 110 -4.34 -13.72 -10.35
N LEU A 111 -4.67 -12.50 -9.91
CA LEU A 111 -3.92 -11.79 -8.89
C LEU A 111 -3.98 -12.55 -7.56
N ALA A 112 -2.83 -12.71 -6.91
CA ALA A 112 -2.71 -13.40 -5.64
C ALA A 112 -1.83 -12.60 -4.66
N VAL A 113 -2.24 -12.55 -3.39
CA VAL A 113 -1.36 -12.04 -2.33
C VAL A 113 -0.27 -13.07 -2.10
N TYR A 114 0.98 -12.64 -2.23
CA TYR A 114 2.13 -13.44 -1.84
C TYR A 114 2.40 -13.29 -0.34
N LYS A 115 2.39 -12.05 0.17
CA LYS A 115 2.60 -11.77 1.59
C LYS A 115 1.98 -10.45 2.03
N ALA A 116 1.48 -10.41 3.25
CA ALA A 116 1.03 -9.19 3.92
C ALA A 116 1.92 -8.90 5.15
N PHE A 117 2.20 -7.63 5.39
CA PHE A 117 2.92 -7.14 6.56
C PHE A 117 2.09 -6.09 7.27
N THR A 118 2.19 -6.07 8.59
CA THR A 118 1.62 -5.00 9.43
C THR A 118 2.66 -4.59 10.43
N VAL A 119 2.93 -3.30 10.45
CA VAL A 119 3.84 -2.66 11.42
C VAL A 119 3.02 -1.88 12.45
N ASP A 120 3.66 -1.46 13.53
CA ASP A 120 3.03 -0.73 14.62
C ASP A 120 2.82 0.76 14.32
N SER A 121 3.45 1.28 13.26
CA SER A 121 3.48 2.69 12.88
C SER A 121 3.27 2.89 11.37
N PRO A 122 2.86 4.09 10.92
CA PRO A 122 2.66 4.35 9.50
C PRO A 122 3.91 4.12 8.66
N VAL A 123 3.77 3.36 7.57
CA VAL A 123 4.86 3.03 6.65
C VAL A 123 5.26 4.27 5.87
N GLN A 124 6.52 4.69 6.00
CA GLN A 124 7.05 5.83 5.26
C GLN A 124 7.36 5.48 3.80
N GLN A 125 7.98 4.30 3.59
CA GLN A 125 8.37 3.81 2.27
C GLN A 125 8.53 2.29 2.30
N VAL A 126 8.37 1.68 1.13
CA VAL A 126 8.71 0.28 0.86
C VAL A 126 9.45 0.21 -0.48
N SER A 127 10.35 -0.75 -0.67
CA SER A 127 11.16 -0.94 -1.88
C SER A 127 11.34 -2.41 -2.22
#